data_AF-A0A1Q9NL69-F1
#
_entry.id   AF-A0A1Q9NL69-F1
#
_cell.length_a   1.000
_cell.length_b   1.000
_cell.length_c   1.000
_cell.angle_alpha   90.00
_cell.angle_beta   90.00
_cell.angle_gamma   90.00
#
_symmetry.space_group_name_H-M   'P 1'
#
loop_
_entity.id
_entity.type
_entity.pdbx_description
1 polymer ?
#
loop_
_entity_poly.entity_id
_entity_poly.type
_entity_poly.pdbx_seq_one_letter_code
_entity_poly.pdbx_strand_id
1 'polypeptide(L)'
;MEFENWALLTQGKEVIWQFGSLNEETRLRTIDFLNGLHKIGKELYDKGIASIRFHSSNLLHGDELFIVNLEGSFFLIIYDPLTTIKIIAQQSDQIPEEMDLLIRSVLIGQAVITYANLWSNATPEAGMHIDMLFKQALDEVIPIRTQRDMNVFVDHGTCSFAGLTTIQCLTFHMLLRRIFEIEYLNLIANPWAIVQDHTSMPVYLEYNAPKQAHLIAGYLTVINEYVLDIFNTKLASMVFGGGELSSIDIVHGLKNFIAISNPTKLFSDPVFLNKFETFDVKIKNDLRRGLVEYLALAYSQANYQQYRLKNLNDLLKVIKKEE
;
A
#
# COMPACT_ATOMS: atom_id res chain seq x y z
N MET A 1 -5.02 -13.38 19.13
CA MET A 1 -6.24 -12.57 19.04
C MET A 1 -6.73 -12.68 17.61
N GLU A 2 -7.93 -13.19 17.40
CA GLU A 2 -8.57 -13.21 16.08
C GLU A 2 -9.14 -11.82 15.83
N PHE A 3 -8.63 -11.11 14.82
CA PHE A 3 -9.22 -9.86 14.39
C PHE A 3 -10.51 -10.17 13.61
N GLU A 4 -11.66 -9.79 14.15
CA GLU A 4 -12.90 -9.73 13.38
C GLU A 4 -12.81 -8.60 12.34
N ASN A 5 -13.53 -8.71 11.24
CA ASN A 5 -13.59 -7.68 10.19
C ASN A 5 -14.11 -6.36 10.77
N TRP A 6 -13.31 -5.29 10.72
CA TRP A 6 -13.64 -4.00 11.34
C TRP A 6 -13.31 -2.81 10.45
N ALA A 7 -14.01 -1.70 10.68
CA ALA A 7 -13.68 -0.40 10.10
C ALA A 7 -13.79 0.71 11.15
N LEU A 8 -12.97 1.75 11.01
CA LEU A 8 -12.96 2.93 11.87
C LEU A 8 -12.96 4.20 11.01
N LEU A 9 -13.82 5.15 11.35
CA LEU A 9 -13.72 6.54 10.91
C LEU A 9 -13.28 7.39 12.09
N THR A 10 -12.21 8.16 11.90
CA THR A 10 -11.63 8.98 12.95
C THR A 10 -11.46 10.42 12.50
N GLN A 11 -11.49 11.34 13.47
CA GLN A 11 -11.10 12.73 13.29
C GLN A 11 -10.06 13.09 14.35
N GLY A 12 -8.82 13.28 13.92
CA GLY A 12 -7.66 13.43 14.80
C GLY A 12 -7.48 12.20 15.71
N LYS A 13 -7.84 12.33 17.00
CA LYS A 13 -7.75 11.24 17.98
C LYS A 13 -9.10 10.61 18.34
N GLU A 14 -10.19 11.17 17.83
CA GLU A 14 -11.54 10.75 18.18
C GLU A 14 -12.08 9.75 17.15
N VAL A 15 -12.74 8.69 17.63
CA VAL A 15 -13.47 7.74 16.79
C VAL A 15 -14.87 8.29 16.60
N ILE A 16 -15.18 8.68 15.37
CA ILE A 16 -16.51 9.18 15.00
C ILE A 16 -17.47 8.02 14.77
N TRP A 17 -16.97 6.97 14.10
CA TRP A 17 -17.76 5.80 13.76
C TRP A 17 -16.88 4.55 13.75
N GLN A 18 -17.49 3.42 14.09
CA GLN A 18 -16.85 2.12 14.04
C GLN A 18 -17.82 1.06 13.52
N PHE A 19 -17.26 0.06 12.84
CA PHE A 19 -17.93 -1.16 12.42
C PHE A 19 -17.15 -2.37 12.93
N GLY A 20 -17.87 -3.43 13.30
CA GLY A 20 -17.29 -4.58 13.98
C GLY A 20 -16.92 -4.27 15.44
N SER A 21 -16.39 -5.27 16.14
CA SER A 21 -15.98 -5.12 17.53
C SER A 21 -14.45 -5.04 17.63
N LEU A 22 -13.94 -3.85 17.93
CA LEU A 22 -12.51 -3.64 18.25
C LEU A 22 -12.39 -3.27 19.73
N ASN A 23 -11.56 -4.00 20.47
CA ASN A 23 -11.34 -3.67 21.87
C ASN A 23 -10.70 -2.27 22.00
N GLU A 24 -10.92 -1.61 23.14
CA GLU A 24 -10.51 -0.22 23.35
C GLU A 24 -9.00 -0.02 23.24
N GLU A 25 -8.20 -0.97 23.74
CA GLU A 25 -6.75 -0.91 23.70
C GLU A 25 -6.23 -0.92 22.26
N THR A 26 -6.64 -1.89 21.45
CA THR A 26 -6.28 -2.01 20.04
C THR A 26 -6.76 -0.80 19.24
N ARG A 27 -7.96 -0.29 19.54
CA ARG A 27 -8.52 0.90 18.90
C ARG A 27 -7.65 2.14 19.16
N LEU A 28 -7.31 2.40 20.42
CA LEU A 28 -6.45 3.54 20.79
C LEU A 28 -5.05 3.42 20.19
N ARG A 29 -4.43 2.22 20.27
CA ARG A 29 -3.12 1.98 19.64
C ARG A 29 -3.17 2.24 18.14
N THR A 30 -4.21 1.78 17.45
CA THR A 30 -4.41 1.99 16.00
C THR A 30 -4.48 3.47 15.64
N ILE A 31 -5.18 4.27 16.43
CA ILE A 31 -5.29 5.72 16.22
C ILE A 31 -3.94 6.42 16.42
N ASP A 32 -3.24 6.13 17.52
CA ASP A 32 -1.94 6.75 17.80
C ASP A 32 -0.90 6.36 16.75
N PHE A 33 -0.92 5.10 16.30
CA PHE A 33 -0.10 4.61 15.21
C PHE A 33 -0.36 5.34 13.90
N LEU A 34 -1.62 5.49 13.49
CA LEU A 34 -1.95 6.17 12.24
C LEU A 34 -1.56 7.66 12.26
N ASN A 35 -1.72 8.31 13.41
CA ASN A 35 -1.25 9.68 13.60
C ASN A 35 0.29 9.75 13.48
N GLY A 36 1.01 8.80 14.07
CA GLY A 36 2.47 8.68 13.92
C GLY A 36 2.90 8.40 12.48
N LEU A 37 2.26 7.43 11.83
CA LEU A 37 2.46 7.06 10.43
C LEU A 37 2.22 8.24 9.50
N HIS A 38 1.14 8.99 9.70
CA HIS A 38 0.83 10.15 8.86
C HIS A 38 1.90 11.22 8.99
N LYS A 39 2.31 11.55 10.22
CA LYS A 39 3.33 12.56 10.48
C LYS A 39 4.66 12.20 9.81
N ILE A 40 5.11 10.96 9.99
CA ILE A 40 6.40 10.51 9.44
C ILE A 40 6.32 10.33 7.92
N GLY A 41 5.22 9.78 7.40
CA GLY A 41 4.99 9.69 5.96
C GLY A 41 5.04 11.06 5.28
N LYS A 42 4.43 12.07 5.91
CA LYS A 42 4.48 13.46 5.43
C LYS A 42 5.90 14.03 5.47
N GLU A 43 6.67 13.77 6.53
CA GLU A 43 8.05 14.24 6.63
C GLU A 43 9.00 13.56 5.61
N LEU A 44 8.79 12.27 5.30
CA LEU A 44 9.69 11.49 4.43
C LEU A 44 9.31 11.55 2.94
N TYR A 45 8.02 11.62 2.63
CA TYR A 45 7.49 11.44 1.28
C TYR A 45 6.49 12.53 0.85
N ASP A 46 6.25 13.56 1.69
CA ASP A 46 5.20 14.56 1.50
C ASP A 46 3.79 13.94 1.32
N LYS A 47 3.60 12.70 1.77
CA LYS A 47 2.44 11.84 1.46
C LYS A 47 1.99 11.02 2.67
N GLY A 48 0.70 10.67 2.72
CA GLY A 48 0.16 9.76 3.74
C GLY A 48 0.36 8.29 3.35
N ILE A 49 0.14 7.36 4.28
CA ILE A 49 0.04 5.93 3.96
C ILE A 49 -1.39 5.61 3.51
N ALA A 50 -1.50 4.85 2.42
CA ALA A 50 -2.77 4.40 1.84
C ALA A 50 -3.07 2.93 2.15
N SER A 51 -2.05 2.09 2.34
CA SER A 51 -2.24 0.72 2.83
C SER A 51 -1.00 0.12 3.46
N ILE A 52 -1.24 -0.90 4.29
CA ILE A 52 -0.24 -1.74 4.93
C ILE A 52 -0.65 -3.18 4.70
N ARG A 53 0.24 -3.99 4.11
CA ARG A 53 0.02 -5.42 3.90
C ARG A 53 0.81 -6.26 4.88
N PHE A 54 0.25 -7.41 5.23
CA PHE A 54 0.78 -8.33 6.23
C PHE A 54 1.20 -9.66 5.60
N HIS A 55 2.20 -10.31 6.17
CA HIS A 55 2.51 -11.70 5.84
C HIS A 55 1.42 -12.60 6.44
N SER A 56 0.39 -12.93 5.68
CA SER A 56 -0.64 -13.83 6.18
C SER A 56 -0.14 -15.29 6.21
N SER A 57 -0.01 -15.85 7.40
CA SER A 57 0.17 -17.30 7.59
C SER A 57 -1.16 -18.05 7.63
N ASN A 58 -2.30 -17.33 7.65
CA ASN A 58 -3.63 -17.89 7.86
C ASN A 58 -4.57 -17.39 6.75
N LEU A 59 -5.00 -18.28 5.86
CA LEU A 59 -5.89 -17.96 4.72
C LEU A 59 -7.25 -17.34 5.12
N LEU A 60 -7.55 -17.30 6.42
CA LEU A 60 -8.79 -16.81 7.01
C LEU A 60 -8.70 -15.37 7.57
N HIS A 61 -7.51 -14.76 7.62
CA HIS A 61 -7.32 -13.41 8.15
C HIS A 61 -6.95 -12.41 7.06
N GLY A 62 -7.39 -11.17 7.25
CA GLY A 62 -7.05 -10.04 6.40
C GLY A 62 -5.55 -9.85 6.27
N ASP A 63 -5.09 -9.75 5.02
CA ASP A 63 -3.70 -9.49 4.65
C ASP A 63 -3.42 -7.99 4.45
N GLU A 64 -4.40 -7.13 4.71
CA GLU A 64 -4.29 -5.70 4.43
C GLU A 64 -5.10 -4.82 5.39
N LEU A 65 -4.44 -3.75 5.83
CA LEU A 65 -5.07 -2.57 6.40
C LEU A 65 -5.16 -1.51 5.31
N PHE A 66 -6.38 -1.15 4.94
CA PHE A 66 -6.66 -0.08 3.99
C PHE A 66 -6.93 1.23 4.72
N ILE A 67 -6.31 2.32 4.24
CA ILE A 67 -6.34 3.62 4.89
C ILE A 67 -6.68 4.69 3.85
N VAL A 68 -7.76 5.42 4.08
CA VAL A 68 -8.07 6.67 3.35
C VAL A 68 -7.82 7.82 4.30
N ASN A 69 -6.93 8.71 3.91
CA ASN A 69 -6.58 9.89 4.69
C ASN A 69 -6.96 11.16 3.93
N LEU A 70 -7.79 12.00 4.56
CA LEU A 70 -8.12 13.33 4.08
C LEU A 70 -7.42 14.39 4.94
N GLU A 71 -6.43 15.05 4.34
CA GLU A 71 -5.65 16.17 4.90
C GLU A 71 -5.07 15.92 6.31
N GLY A 72 -4.83 14.67 6.70
CA GLY A 72 -4.31 14.31 8.02
C GLY A 72 -5.30 14.54 9.16
N SER A 73 -6.53 14.92 8.85
CA SER A 73 -7.56 15.26 9.84
C SER A 73 -8.61 14.17 9.95
N PHE A 74 -8.91 13.48 8.84
CA PHE A 74 -9.85 12.36 8.82
C PHE A 74 -9.18 11.11 8.29
N PHE A 75 -9.38 9.99 8.99
CA PHE A 75 -8.95 8.67 8.52
C PHE A 75 -10.12 7.70 8.49
N LEU A 76 -10.33 7.06 7.35
CA LEU A 76 -11.14 5.85 7.24
C LEU A 76 -10.21 4.65 7.12
N ILE A 77 -10.36 3.69 8.03
CA ILE A 77 -9.45 2.56 8.18
C ILE A 77 -10.28 1.30 8.10
N ILE A 78 -9.86 0.34 7.30
CA ILE A 78 -10.57 -0.92 7.10
C ILE A 78 -9.57 -2.07 7.17
N TYR A 79 -9.81 -2.99 8.10
CA TYR A 79 -9.11 -4.27 8.15
C TYR A 79 -9.76 -5.25 7.20
N ASP A 80 -8.98 -5.98 6.39
CA ASP A 80 -9.49 -6.83 5.30
C ASP A 80 -10.54 -6.08 4.44
N PRO A 81 -10.13 -5.15 3.59
CA PRO A 81 -11.07 -4.31 2.87
C PRO A 81 -12.05 -5.12 2.01
N LEU A 82 -11.62 -6.24 1.42
CA LEU A 82 -12.50 -7.09 0.60
C LEU A 82 -13.62 -7.72 1.41
N THR A 83 -13.30 -8.30 2.57
CA THR A 83 -14.29 -8.97 3.40
C THR A 83 -15.15 -7.94 4.13
N THR A 84 -14.53 -6.93 4.74
CA THR A 84 -15.25 -5.91 5.50
C THR A 84 -16.23 -5.12 4.64
N ILE A 85 -15.86 -4.71 3.42
CA ILE A 85 -16.80 -3.99 2.53
C ILE A 85 -18.00 -4.87 2.14
N LYS A 86 -17.78 -6.17 1.90
CA LYS A 86 -18.89 -7.10 1.61
C LYS A 86 -19.89 -7.18 2.78
N ILE A 87 -19.38 -7.24 4.01
CA ILE A 87 -20.23 -7.30 5.20
C ILE A 87 -20.96 -5.96 5.37
N ILE A 88 -20.27 -4.83 5.24
CA ILE A 88 -20.89 -3.50 5.30
C ILE A 88 -21.99 -3.37 4.23
N ALA A 89 -21.77 -3.84 3.01
CA ALA A 89 -22.78 -3.80 1.96
C ALA A 89 -24.04 -4.61 2.32
N GLN A 90 -23.87 -5.78 2.95
CA GLN A 90 -24.97 -6.63 3.43
C GLN A 90 -25.73 -6.04 4.62
N GLN A 91 -25.08 -5.15 5.37
CA GLN A 91 -25.61 -4.49 6.57
C GLN A 91 -25.77 -2.98 6.36
N SER A 92 -25.87 -2.52 5.12
CA SER A 92 -25.82 -1.09 4.77
C SER A 92 -26.93 -0.27 5.42
N ASP A 93 -28.10 -0.89 5.65
CA ASP A 93 -29.23 -0.27 6.37
C ASP A 93 -28.92 0.05 7.85
N GLN A 94 -27.78 -0.41 8.40
CA GLN A 94 -27.37 -0.17 9.78
C GLN A 94 -26.44 1.04 9.94
N ILE A 95 -25.96 1.64 8.84
CA ILE A 95 -25.15 2.87 8.92
C ILE A 95 -26.10 4.08 8.99
N PRO A 96 -26.05 4.89 10.06
CA PRO A 96 -26.84 6.12 10.12
C PRO A 96 -26.55 7.04 8.92
N GLU A 97 -27.58 7.68 8.36
CA GLU A 97 -27.46 8.51 7.15
C GLU A 97 -26.37 9.60 7.29
N GLU A 98 -26.27 10.24 8.47
CA GLU A 98 -25.24 11.23 8.75
C GLU A 98 -23.82 10.65 8.66
N MET A 99 -23.64 9.40 9.11
CA MET A 99 -22.36 8.71 9.03
C MET A 99 -22.05 8.27 7.60
N ASP A 100 -23.05 7.79 6.85
CA ASP A 100 -22.91 7.48 5.43
C ASP A 100 -22.43 8.71 4.64
N LEU A 101 -23.09 9.86 4.86
CA LEU A 101 -22.71 11.14 4.25
C LEU A 101 -21.29 11.56 4.61
N LEU A 102 -20.88 11.40 5.88
CA LEU A 102 -19.55 11.77 6.32
C LEU A 102 -18.46 10.88 5.71
N ILE A 103 -18.64 9.55 5.77
CA ILE A 103 -17.73 8.58 5.16
C ILE A 103 -17.60 8.86 3.66
N ARG A 104 -18.73 9.04 2.98
CA ARG A 104 -18.77 9.34 1.55
C ARG A 104 -18.05 10.65 1.23
N SER A 105 -18.24 11.70 2.03
CA SER A 105 -17.57 12.98 1.84
C SER A 105 -16.05 12.87 1.98
N VAL A 106 -15.58 12.09 2.96
CA VAL A 106 -14.14 11.82 3.13
C VAL A 106 -13.57 11.09 1.92
N LEU A 107 -14.26 10.04 1.45
CA LEU A 107 -13.84 9.27 0.29
C LEU A 107 -13.83 10.10 -1.00
N ILE A 108 -14.88 10.88 -1.25
CA ILE A 108 -14.96 11.74 -2.43
C ILE A 108 -13.88 12.82 -2.37
N GLY A 109 -13.72 13.48 -1.22
CA GLY A 109 -12.72 14.53 -1.04
C GLY A 109 -11.31 14.01 -1.33
N GLN A 110 -10.95 12.83 -0.80
CA GLN A 110 -9.65 12.23 -1.05
C GLN A 110 -9.46 11.88 -2.53
N ALA A 111 -10.48 11.33 -3.19
CA ALA A 111 -10.41 10.99 -4.61
C ALA A 111 -10.23 12.24 -5.50
N VAL A 112 -10.97 13.32 -5.22
CA VAL A 112 -10.85 14.60 -5.94
C VAL A 112 -9.46 15.21 -5.76
N ILE A 113 -8.96 15.25 -4.52
CA ILE A 113 -7.60 15.77 -4.24
C ILE A 113 -6.54 14.94 -4.98
N THR A 114 -6.68 13.61 -4.95
CA THR A 114 -5.75 12.70 -5.63
C THR A 114 -5.75 12.94 -7.14
N TYR A 115 -6.94 12.99 -7.75
CA TYR A 115 -7.08 13.26 -9.18
C TYR A 115 -6.52 14.64 -9.56
N ALA A 116 -6.90 15.69 -8.84
CA ALA A 116 -6.45 17.06 -9.11
C ALA A 116 -4.92 17.19 -8.99
N ASN A 117 -4.32 16.56 -7.97
CA ASN A 117 -2.86 16.56 -7.79
C ASN A 117 -2.15 15.78 -8.89
N LEU A 118 -2.68 14.62 -9.31
CA LEU A 118 -2.10 13.84 -10.40
C LEU A 118 -2.17 14.62 -11.72
N TRP A 119 -3.33 15.20 -12.03
CA TRP A 119 -3.56 15.88 -13.30
C TRP A 119 -2.78 17.19 -13.41
N SER A 120 -2.79 18.02 -12.38
CA SER A 120 -2.14 19.35 -12.39
C SER A 120 -0.62 19.29 -12.54
N ASN A 121 0.00 18.18 -12.11
CA ASN A 121 1.44 17.96 -12.20
C ASN A 121 1.85 17.18 -13.47
N ALA A 122 0.90 16.75 -14.29
CA ALA A 122 1.15 15.91 -15.46
C ALA A 122 1.32 16.73 -16.76
N THR A 123 2.06 16.18 -17.72
CA THR A 123 2.01 16.66 -19.11
C THR A 123 0.64 16.34 -19.72
N PRO A 124 0.23 16.98 -20.83
CA PRO A 124 -1.06 16.68 -21.47
C PRO A 124 -1.27 15.18 -21.79
N GLU A 125 -0.24 14.47 -22.25
CA GLU A 125 -0.32 13.03 -22.56
C GLU A 125 -0.47 12.19 -21.29
N ALA A 126 0.30 12.51 -20.24
CA ALA A 126 0.22 11.84 -18.95
C ALA A 126 -1.12 12.13 -18.26
N GLY A 127 -1.66 13.33 -18.46
CA GLY A 127 -3.03 13.69 -18.12
C GLY A 127 -3.99 12.68 -18.72
N MET A 128 -4.13 12.62 -20.04
CA MET A 128 -5.10 11.71 -20.68
C MET A 128 -5.01 10.25 -20.18
N HIS A 129 -3.81 9.78 -19.83
CA HIS A 129 -3.63 8.49 -19.18
C HIS A 129 -4.24 8.42 -17.76
N ILE A 130 -4.03 9.43 -16.91
CA ILE A 130 -4.70 9.55 -15.60
C ILE A 130 -6.22 9.50 -15.74
N ASP A 131 -6.80 10.21 -16.71
CA ASP A 131 -8.25 10.15 -17.00
C ASP A 131 -8.69 8.72 -17.27
N MET A 132 -7.96 8.02 -18.15
CA MET A 132 -8.23 6.64 -18.50
C MET A 132 -8.18 5.70 -17.30
N LEU A 133 -7.18 5.85 -16.41
CA LEU A 133 -7.05 5.00 -15.22
C LEU A 133 -8.22 5.19 -14.25
N PHE A 134 -8.66 6.44 -14.04
CA PHE A 134 -9.83 6.72 -13.22
C PHE A 134 -11.13 6.20 -13.85
N LYS A 135 -11.31 6.39 -15.16
CA LYS A 135 -12.46 5.86 -15.91
C LYS A 135 -12.51 4.33 -15.84
N GLN A 136 -11.38 3.65 -15.99
CA GLN A 136 -11.27 2.20 -15.85
C GLN A 136 -11.71 1.71 -14.46
N ALA A 137 -11.30 2.40 -13.39
CA ALA A 137 -11.74 2.06 -12.03
C ALA A 137 -13.24 2.30 -11.84
N LEU A 138 -13.81 3.35 -12.44
CA LEU A 138 -15.25 3.65 -12.36
C LEU A 138 -16.10 2.64 -13.13
N ASP A 139 -15.64 2.18 -14.30
CA ASP A 139 -16.35 1.19 -15.13
C ASP A 139 -16.56 -0.14 -14.39
N GLU A 140 -15.63 -0.52 -13.52
CA GLU A 140 -15.72 -1.73 -12.69
C GLU A 140 -16.68 -1.57 -11.49
N VAL A 141 -16.95 -0.33 -11.07
CA VAL A 141 -17.79 0.00 -9.89
C VAL A 141 -19.22 0.31 -10.28
N ILE A 142 -19.41 0.94 -11.43
CA ILE A 142 -20.71 1.40 -11.92
C ILE A 142 -21.34 0.26 -12.73
N PRO A 143 -22.54 -0.25 -12.36
CA PRO A 143 -23.14 -1.37 -13.05
C PRO A 143 -23.35 -1.09 -14.55
N ILE A 144 -23.03 -2.09 -15.40
CA ILE A 144 -23.16 -2.05 -16.87
C ILE A 144 -24.56 -1.61 -17.36
N ARG A 145 -25.61 -1.81 -16.55
CA ARG A 145 -27.00 -1.43 -16.89
C ARG A 145 -27.25 0.09 -16.84
N THR A 146 -26.38 0.84 -16.17
CA THR A 146 -26.31 2.29 -16.28
C THR A 146 -25.23 2.61 -17.31
N GLN A 147 -25.56 2.64 -18.61
CA GLN A 147 -24.71 3.25 -19.65
C GLN A 147 -24.60 4.75 -19.40
N ARG A 148 -23.89 5.16 -18.34
CA ARG A 148 -23.49 6.54 -18.12
C ARG A 148 -22.19 6.76 -18.85
N ASP A 149 -22.12 7.86 -19.58
CA ASP A 149 -20.86 8.34 -20.12
C ASP A 149 -19.90 8.63 -18.95
N MET A 150 -18.77 7.92 -18.90
CA MET A 150 -17.76 8.11 -17.85
C MET A 150 -17.15 9.52 -17.89
N ASN A 151 -17.28 10.22 -19.01
CA ASN A 151 -16.89 11.63 -19.13
C ASN A 151 -17.67 12.54 -18.17
N VAL A 152 -18.83 12.11 -17.66
CA VAL A 152 -19.57 12.86 -16.62
C VAL A 152 -18.85 12.82 -15.27
N PHE A 153 -18.08 11.77 -15.00
CA PHE A 153 -17.35 11.59 -13.75
C PHE A 153 -15.93 12.12 -13.83
N VAL A 154 -15.25 11.93 -14.95
CA VAL A 154 -13.85 12.33 -15.15
C VAL A 154 -13.66 12.75 -16.59
N ASP A 155 -13.17 13.96 -16.85
CA ASP A 155 -12.83 14.37 -18.20
C ASP A 155 -11.92 15.60 -18.23
N HIS A 156 -10.81 15.52 -18.96
CA HIS A 156 -9.92 16.64 -19.28
C HIS A 156 -9.53 17.50 -18.06
N GLY A 157 -9.20 16.87 -16.94
CA GLY A 157 -8.81 17.56 -15.71
C GLY A 157 -9.98 17.99 -14.82
N THR A 158 -11.20 17.54 -15.12
CA THR A 158 -12.38 17.72 -14.27
C THR A 158 -12.83 16.38 -13.71
N CYS A 159 -13.32 16.37 -12.47
CA CYS A 159 -13.91 15.16 -11.88
C CYS A 159 -15.08 15.46 -10.95
N SER A 160 -16.01 14.51 -10.84
CA SER A 160 -17.15 14.55 -9.92
C SER A 160 -17.55 13.14 -9.52
N PHE A 161 -17.39 12.82 -8.23
CA PHE A 161 -17.74 11.51 -7.67
C PHE A 161 -18.99 11.56 -6.77
N ALA A 162 -19.72 12.69 -6.77
CA ALA A 162 -20.88 12.93 -5.91
C ALA A 162 -22.03 11.92 -6.10
N GLY A 163 -22.11 11.30 -7.28
CA GLY A 163 -23.14 10.31 -7.61
C GLY A 163 -22.85 8.89 -7.14
N LEU A 164 -21.68 8.62 -6.54
CA LEU A 164 -21.33 7.28 -6.04
C LEU A 164 -21.91 7.04 -4.64
N THR A 165 -22.35 5.81 -4.35
CA THR A 165 -22.68 5.40 -2.97
C THR A 165 -21.42 5.15 -2.14
N THR A 166 -21.54 5.03 -0.81
CA THR A 166 -20.39 4.71 0.05
C THR A 166 -19.69 3.42 -0.35
N ILE A 167 -20.45 2.36 -0.65
CA ILE A 167 -19.88 1.08 -1.12
C ILE A 167 -19.16 1.25 -2.46
N GLN A 168 -19.72 2.05 -3.37
CA GLN A 168 -19.08 2.36 -4.64
C GLN A 168 -17.79 3.14 -4.44
N CYS A 169 -17.79 4.17 -3.58
CA CYS A 169 -16.59 4.91 -3.23
C CYS A 169 -15.51 3.99 -2.63
N LEU A 170 -15.86 3.14 -1.66
CA LEU A 170 -14.92 2.21 -1.04
C LEU A 170 -14.29 1.26 -2.06
N THR A 171 -15.12 0.66 -2.92
CA THR A 171 -14.66 -0.23 -3.99
C THR A 171 -13.79 0.52 -5.01
N PHE A 172 -14.18 1.74 -5.36
CA PHE A 172 -13.45 2.60 -6.27
C PHE A 172 -12.03 2.91 -5.76
N HIS A 173 -11.88 3.28 -4.48
CA HIS A 173 -10.57 3.51 -3.89
C HIS A 173 -9.68 2.25 -3.89
N MET A 174 -10.25 1.08 -3.59
CA MET A 174 -9.50 -0.18 -3.66
C MET A 174 -8.99 -0.47 -5.08
N LEU A 175 -9.83 -0.24 -6.09
CA LEU A 175 -9.50 -0.48 -7.49
C LEU A 175 -8.48 0.53 -8.00
N LEU A 176 -8.67 1.82 -7.74
CA LEU A 176 -7.70 2.87 -8.08
C LEU A 176 -6.32 2.51 -7.53
N ARG A 177 -6.24 2.14 -6.25
CA ARG A 177 -4.98 1.74 -5.63
C ARG A 177 -4.34 0.57 -6.38
N ARG A 178 -5.11 -0.49 -6.69
CA ARG A 178 -4.60 -1.66 -7.42
C ARG A 178 -4.12 -1.30 -8.83
N ILE A 179 -4.87 -0.46 -9.55
CA ILE A 179 -4.50 0.02 -10.89
C ILE A 179 -3.20 0.82 -10.81
N PHE A 180 -3.08 1.76 -9.87
CA PHE A 180 -1.86 2.55 -9.72
C PHE A 180 -0.66 1.74 -9.24
N GLU A 181 -0.85 0.73 -8.39
CA GLU A 181 0.22 -0.22 -8.04
C GLU A 181 0.75 -0.95 -9.29
N ILE A 182 -0.13 -1.34 -10.22
CA ILE A 182 0.27 -2.07 -11.43
C ILE A 182 0.87 -1.13 -12.48
N GLU A 183 0.19 -0.05 -12.81
CA GLU A 183 0.52 0.83 -13.94
C GLU A 183 1.58 1.87 -13.56
N TYR A 184 1.50 2.45 -12.36
CA TYR A 184 2.32 3.62 -11.99
C TYR A 184 3.69 3.24 -11.40
N LEU A 185 3.77 2.17 -10.59
CA LEU A 185 5.05 1.72 -9.99
C LEU A 185 6.05 1.24 -11.04
N ASN A 186 5.57 0.70 -12.16
CA ASN A 186 6.44 0.14 -13.20
C ASN A 186 7.02 1.21 -14.13
N LEU A 187 6.34 2.34 -14.32
CA LEU A 187 6.73 3.32 -15.32
C LEU A 187 7.82 4.30 -14.84
N ILE A 188 7.72 4.86 -13.62
CA ILE A 188 8.43 6.12 -13.33
C ILE A 188 9.50 6.04 -12.22
N ALA A 189 9.35 5.20 -11.20
CA ALA A 189 10.24 5.26 -10.04
C ALA A 189 11.62 4.59 -10.26
N ASN A 190 12.70 5.27 -9.85
CA ASN A 190 14.03 4.69 -9.73
C ASN A 190 14.04 3.63 -8.61
N PRO A 191 14.50 2.40 -8.88
CA PRO A 191 14.52 1.35 -7.86
C PRO A 191 15.54 1.68 -6.78
N TRP A 192 15.20 1.35 -5.54
CA TRP A 192 16.08 1.48 -4.40
C TRP A 192 15.91 0.33 -3.41
N ALA A 193 16.96 0.08 -2.62
CA ALA A 193 16.94 -0.93 -1.57
C ALA A 193 17.69 -0.49 -0.32
N ILE A 194 17.19 -0.91 0.84
CA ILE A 194 17.84 -0.77 2.13
C ILE A 194 17.86 -2.12 2.83
N VAL A 195 19.01 -2.56 3.34
CA VAL A 195 19.14 -3.76 4.17
C VAL A 195 19.53 -3.33 5.58
N GLN A 196 18.80 -3.78 6.59
CA GLN A 196 19.04 -3.40 7.98
C GLN A 196 18.71 -4.55 8.94
N ASP A 197 19.32 -4.53 10.12
CA ASP A 197 18.89 -5.31 11.28
C ASP A 197 17.51 -4.85 11.81
N HIS A 198 16.71 -5.77 12.35
CA HIS A 198 15.44 -5.48 13.03
C HIS A 198 15.56 -4.56 14.26
N THR A 199 16.76 -4.29 14.76
CA THR A 199 17.01 -3.37 15.89
C THR A 199 17.28 -1.93 15.47
N SER A 200 17.06 -1.60 14.20
CA SER A 200 17.43 -0.32 13.58
C SER A 200 18.94 -0.01 13.54
N MET A 201 19.80 -0.93 13.97
CA MET A 201 21.26 -0.78 13.92
C MET A 201 21.90 -2.15 13.68
N PRO A 202 22.77 -2.35 12.67
CA PRO A 202 23.24 -1.41 11.64
C PRO A 202 22.46 -1.49 10.30
N VAL A 203 22.64 -0.48 9.44
CA VAL A 203 22.25 -0.50 8.02
C VAL A 203 23.40 -1.06 7.20
N TYR A 204 23.14 -2.14 6.45
CA TYR A 204 24.16 -2.86 5.69
C TYR A 204 24.17 -2.48 4.20
N LEU A 205 23.01 -2.15 3.62
CA LEU A 205 22.87 -1.72 2.23
C LEU A 205 22.12 -0.40 2.12
N GLU A 206 22.65 0.50 1.29
CA GLU A 206 21.93 1.65 0.76
C GLU A 206 22.17 1.71 -0.76
N TYR A 207 21.15 1.35 -1.55
CA TYR A 207 21.20 1.38 -3.00
C TYR A 207 20.14 2.33 -3.53
N ASN A 208 20.55 3.45 -4.14
CA ASN A 208 19.67 4.53 -4.66
C ASN A 208 18.59 5.00 -3.66
N ALA A 209 18.81 4.77 -2.36
CA ALA A 209 17.83 5.06 -1.34
C ALA A 209 17.43 6.55 -1.35
N PRO A 210 16.18 6.87 -1.00
CA PRO A 210 15.79 8.26 -0.78
C PRO A 210 16.66 8.90 0.31
N LYS A 211 16.68 10.23 0.37
CA LYS A 211 17.47 10.95 1.37
C LYS A 211 17.17 10.41 2.77
N GLN A 212 18.21 10.28 3.60
CA GLN A 212 18.14 9.80 4.99
C GLN A 212 17.70 8.31 5.11
N ALA A 213 18.38 7.41 4.39
CA ALA A 213 18.15 5.97 4.44
C ALA A 213 18.04 5.39 5.87
N HIS A 214 18.89 5.82 6.80
CA HIS A 214 18.83 5.41 8.20
C HIS A 214 17.52 5.78 8.91
N LEU A 215 16.91 6.93 8.59
CA LEU A 215 15.60 7.31 9.16
C LEU A 215 14.49 6.48 8.56
N ILE A 216 14.53 6.22 7.24
CA ILE A 216 13.58 5.33 6.57
C ILE A 216 13.66 3.94 7.19
N ALA A 217 14.87 3.43 7.39
CA ALA A 217 15.11 2.11 7.94
C ALA A 217 14.62 2.00 9.40
N GLY A 218 14.93 3.00 10.23
CA GLY A 218 14.39 3.11 11.59
C GLY A 218 12.86 3.21 11.62
N TYR A 219 12.28 3.98 10.72
CA TYR A 219 10.83 4.09 10.56
C TYR A 219 10.19 2.75 10.22
N LEU A 220 10.70 2.05 9.21
CA LEU A 220 10.22 0.73 8.80
C LEU A 220 10.35 -0.31 9.92
N THR A 221 11.40 -0.22 10.73
CA THR A 221 11.57 -1.07 11.91
C THR A 221 10.45 -0.85 12.91
N VAL A 222 10.17 0.41 13.29
CA VAL A 222 9.10 0.74 14.25
C VAL A 222 7.74 0.27 13.75
N ILE A 223 7.46 0.45 12.45
CA ILE A 223 6.20 -0.03 11.86
C ILE A 223 6.13 -1.54 11.91
N ASN A 224 7.21 -2.23 11.57
CA ASN A 224 7.23 -3.69 11.60
C ASN A 224 7.00 -4.24 13.02
N GLU A 225 7.65 -3.66 14.04
CA GLU A 225 7.43 -4.02 15.44
C GLU A 225 5.99 -3.75 15.88
N TYR A 226 5.41 -2.64 15.44
CA TYR A 226 4.01 -2.33 15.72
C TYR A 226 3.06 -3.34 15.05
N VAL A 227 3.29 -3.66 13.78
CA VAL A 227 2.50 -4.65 13.05
C VAL A 227 2.59 -6.02 13.72
N LEU A 228 3.77 -6.36 14.24
CA LEU A 228 3.99 -7.57 15.01
C LEU A 228 3.25 -7.55 16.35
N ASP A 229 3.33 -6.45 17.10
CA ASP A 229 2.66 -6.31 18.39
C ASP A 229 1.12 -6.38 18.26
N ILE A 230 0.56 -5.68 17.28
CA ILE A 230 -0.89 -5.65 17.10
C ILE A 230 -1.36 -6.91 16.39
N PHE A 231 -0.89 -7.13 15.17
CA PHE A 231 -1.47 -8.12 14.28
C PHE A 231 -0.81 -9.49 14.41
N ASN A 232 0.20 -9.63 15.28
CA ASN A 232 0.97 -10.85 15.47
C ASN A 232 1.51 -11.41 14.14
N THR A 233 1.92 -10.50 13.25
CA THR A 233 2.42 -10.81 11.90
C THR A 233 3.49 -9.81 11.50
N LYS A 234 4.22 -10.09 10.42
CA LYS A 234 5.25 -9.20 9.88
C LYS A 234 4.68 -8.32 8.78
N LEU A 235 5.23 -7.11 8.66
CA LEU A 235 4.94 -6.20 7.56
C LEU A 235 5.40 -6.82 6.24
N ALA A 236 4.51 -6.97 5.26
CA ALA A 236 4.87 -7.47 3.93
C ALA A 236 5.14 -6.33 2.95
N SER A 237 4.28 -5.31 2.93
CA SER A 237 4.50 -4.11 2.11
C SER A 237 3.71 -2.92 2.63
N MET A 238 4.05 -1.74 2.15
CA MET A 238 3.29 -0.51 2.39
C MET A 238 3.15 0.28 1.11
N VAL A 239 2.02 0.94 0.96
CA VAL A 239 1.77 1.87 -0.15
C VAL A 239 1.54 3.25 0.41
N PHE A 240 2.40 4.19 0.01
CA PHE A 240 2.23 5.61 0.29
C PHE A 240 1.31 6.21 -0.77
N GLY A 241 0.27 6.91 -0.32
CA GLY A 241 -0.78 7.52 -1.14
C GLY A 241 -0.62 9.03 -1.28
N GLY A 242 -0.94 9.54 -2.47
CA GLY A 242 -0.93 10.96 -2.82
C GLY A 242 -0.85 11.15 -4.34
N GLY A 243 -0.17 12.22 -4.79
CA GLY A 243 0.05 12.51 -6.22
C GLY A 243 0.96 11.53 -6.97
N GLU A 244 1.59 10.57 -6.31
CA GLU A 244 2.18 9.36 -6.93
C GLU A 244 2.14 8.25 -5.89
N LEU A 245 1.83 7.01 -6.29
CA LEU A 245 1.94 5.87 -5.38
C LEU A 245 3.38 5.38 -5.30
N SER A 246 3.86 5.16 -4.08
CA SER A 246 5.15 4.52 -3.81
C SER A 246 4.91 3.29 -2.96
N SER A 247 5.19 2.11 -3.51
CA SER A 247 5.16 0.87 -2.75
C SER A 247 6.55 0.53 -2.26
N ILE A 248 6.61 0.07 -1.01
CA ILE A 248 7.79 -0.50 -0.39
C ILE A 248 7.44 -1.93 0.00
N ASP A 249 8.14 -2.89 -0.58
CA ASP A 249 8.06 -4.29 -0.19
C ASP A 249 9.12 -4.59 0.87
N ILE A 250 8.77 -5.40 1.86
CA ILE A 250 9.66 -5.79 2.94
C ILE A 250 9.84 -7.30 2.88
N VAL A 251 11.10 -7.73 2.77
CA VAL A 251 11.46 -9.14 2.80
C VAL A 251 12.26 -9.42 4.06
N HIS A 252 11.80 -10.39 4.84
CA HIS A 252 12.32 -10.69 6.16
C HIS A 252 13.29 -11.88 6.17
N GLY A 253 14.41 -11.72 6.84
CA GLY A 253 15.25 -12.79 7.37
C GLY A 253 14.87 -13.13 8.83
N LEU A 254 15.79 -13.78 9.54
CA LEU A 254 15.66 -14.01 10.98
C LEU A 254 16.09 -12.80 11.79
N LYS A 255 17.13 -12.08 11.34
CA LYS A 255 17.70 -10.92 12.05
C LYS A 255 17.64 -9.62 11.25
N ASN A 256 17.62 -9.73 9.94
CA ASN A 256 17.64 -8.60 9.03
C ASN A 256 16.39 -8.57 8.17
N PHE A 257 16.08 -7.41 7.63
CA PHE A 257 15.11 -7.26 6.55
C PHE A 257 15.72 -6.47 5.40
N ILE A 258 15.13 -6.60 4.22
CA ILE A 258 15.39 -5.75 3.07
C ILE A 258 14.10 -5.03 2.69
N ALA A 259 14.18 -3.71 2.63
CA ALA A 259 13.14 -2.84 2.11
C ALA A 259 13.44 -2.49 0.66
N ILE A 260 12.46 -2.67 -0.22
CA ILE A 260 12.64 -2.63 -1.67
C ILE A 260 11.59 -1.75 -2.30
N SER A 261 12.01 -0.82 -3.16
CA SER A 261 11.11 -0.16 -4.12
C SER A 261 11.37 -0.69 -5.53
N ASN A 262 10.29 -0.77 -6.31
CA ASN A 262 10.31 -1.26 -7.69
C ASN A 262 11.16 -2.56 -7.85
N PRO A 263 10.75 -3.66 -7.19
CA PRO A 263 11.51 -4.90 -7.13
C PRO A 263 11.86 -5.44 -8.53
N THR A 264 10.97 -5.26 -9.51
CA THR A 264 11.20 -5.71 -10.89
C THR A 264 12.39 -5.02 -11.53
N LYS A 265 12.52 -3.69 -11.41
CA LYS A 265 13.71 -2.96 -11.92
C LYS A 265 14.93 -3.24 -11.06
N LEU A 266 14.78 -3.26 -9.72
CA LEU A 266 15.88 -3.50 -8.78
C LEU A 266 16.61 -4.81 -9.08
N PHE A 267 15.88 -5.92 -9.20
CA PHE A 267 16.48 -7.23 -9.44
C PHE A 267 16.99 -7.45 -10.87
N SER A 268 16.73 -6.49 -11.77
CA SER A 268 17.34 -6.45 -13.10
C SER A 268 18.58 -5.57 -13.16
N ASP A 269 18.86 -4.80 -12.10
CA ASP A 269 19.96 -3.86 -12.06
C ASP A 269 21.29 -4.54 -11.69
N PRO A 270 22.27 -4.61 -12.60
CA PRO A 270 23.54 -5.29 -12.33
C PRO A 270 24.38 -4.59 -11.26
N VAL A 271 24.24 -3.28 -11.06
CA VAL A 271 24.96 -2.54 -10.01
C VAL A 271 24.43 -2.92 -8.64
N PHE A 272 23.10 -3.06 -8.51
CA PHE A 272 22.50 -3.60 -7.30
C PHE A 272 22.96 -5.03 -7.03
N LEU A 273 22.88 -5.91 -8.03
CA LEU A 273 23.26 -7.32 -7.88
C LEU A 273 24.73 -7.48 -7.47
N ASN A 274 25.64 -6.74 -8.11
CA ASN A 274 27.06 -6.75 -7.76
C ASN A 274 27.30 -6.25 -6.32
N LYS A 275 26.61 -5.17 -5.92
CA LYS A 275 26.69 -4.70 -4.53
C LYS A 275 26.19 -5.77 -3.57
N PHE A 276 25.04 -6.38 -3.85
CA PHE A 276 24.46 -7.44 -3.02
C PHE A 276 25.37 -8.67 -2.92
N GLU A 277 26.06 -9.06 -4.00
CA GLU A 277 27.03 -10.17 -4.01
C GLU A 277 28.17 -9.97 -3.00
N THR A 278 28.62 -8.72 -2.84
CA THR A 278 29.74 -8.36 -1.96
C THR A 278 29.36 -8.31 -0.46
N PHE A 279 28.11 -8.60 -0.09
CA PHE A 279 27.66 -8.61 1.31
C PHE A 279 28.29 -9.73 2.12
N ASP A 280 28.36 -9.51 3.44
CA ASP A 280 28.68 -10.58 4.39
C ASP A 280 27.75 -11.77 4.17
N VAL A 281 28.37 -12.94 3.97
CA VAL A 281 27.69 -14.21 3.71
C VAL A 281 26.64 -14.53 4.77
N LYS A 282 26.85 -14.13 6.03
CA LYS A 282 25.87 -14.31 7.12
C LYS A 282 24.58 -13.54 6.85
N ILE A 283 24.66 -12.31 6.35
CA ILE A 283 23.51 -11.46 6.04
C ILE A 283 22.78 -12.01 4.81
N LYS A 284 23.54 -12.39 3.76
CA LYS A 284 22.98 -13.03 2.57
C LYS A 284 22.20 -14.31 2.93
N ASN A 285 22.78 -15.15 3.78
CA ASN A 285 22.15 -16.39 4.23
C ASN A 285 20.92 -16.16 5.11
N ASP A 286 20.94 -15.12 5.96
CA ASP A 286 19.78 -14.72 6.76
C ASP A 286 18.58 -14.30 5.88
N LEU A 287 18.84 -13.50 4.84
CA LEU A 287 17.81 -13.01 3.91
C LEU A 287 17.40 -14.05 2.86
N ARG A 288 18.21 -15.10 2.63
CA ARG A 288 18.04 -16.07 1.53
C ARG A 288 16.64 -16.66 1.48
N ARG A 289 16.14 -17.14 2.62
CA ARG A 289 14.82 -17.78 2.69
C ARG A 289 13.71 -16.81 2.30
N GLY A 290 13.69 -15.62 2.92
CA GLY A 290 12.68 -14.60 2.62
C GLY A 290 12.71 -14.15 1.16
N LEU A 291 13.91 -13.95 0.59
CA LEU A 291 14.06 -13.58 -0.82
C LEU A 291 13.53 -14.67 -1.75
N VAL A 292 13.84 -15.95 -1.48
CA VAL A 292 13.31 -17.05 -2.30
C VAL A 292 11.78 -17.12 -2.22
N GLU A 293 11.21 -17.01 -1.02
CA GLU A 293 9.75 -17.01 -0.83
C GLU A 293 9.08 -15.83 -1.52
N TYR A 294 9.64 -14.63 -1.37
CA TYR A 294 9.17 -13.42 -2.04
C TYR A 294 9.16 -13.61 -3.56
N LEU A 295 10.27 -14.07 -4.15
CA LEU A 295 10.38 -14.29 -5.59
C LEU A 295 9.42 -15.37 -6.08
N ALA A 296 9.22 -16.44 -5.32
CA ALA A 296 8.29 -17.51 -5.66
C ALA A 296 6.82 -17.03 -5.66
N LEU A 297 6.43 -16.21 -4.69
CA LEU A 297 5.11 -15.55 -4.67
C LEU A 297 4.96 -14.59 -5.84
N ALA A 298 5.98 -13.79 -6.08
CA ALA A 298 6.00 -12.86 -7.19
C ALA A 298 5.95 -13.59 -8.55
N TYR A 299 6.39 -14.85 -8.62
CA TYR A 299 6.24 -15.74 -9.78
C TYR A 299 4.85 -16.35 -9.91
N SER A 300 4.27 -16.84 -8.82
CA SER A 300 2.93 -17.46 -8.85
C SER A 300 1.86 -16.43 -9.22
N GLN A 301 2.04 -15.18 -8.80
CA GLN A 301 1.20 -14.05 -9.21
C GLN A 301 1.47 -13.59 -10.65
N ALA A 302 2.65 -13.89 -11.22
CA ALA A 302 3.06 -13.49 -12.57
C ALA A 302 2.44 -14.31 -13.72
N ASN A 303 1.40 -15.11 -13.47
CA ASN A 303 0.47 -15.52 -14.53
C ASN A 303 -0.48 -14.38 -14.97
N TYR A 304 -0.37 -13.19 -14.38
CA TYR A 304 -1.11 -12.00 -14.79
C TYR A 304 -0.30 -11.07 -15.74
N GLN A 305 0.30 -11.62 -16.80
CA GLN A 305 0.95 -10.92 -17.95
C GLN A 305 2.50 -10.80 -17.90
N GLN A 306 3.18 -11.83 -18.42
CA GLN A 306 4.42 -11.74 -19.25
C GLN A 306 5.65 -10.90 -18.78
N TYR A 307 6.06 -10.90 -17.51
CA TYR A 307 7.23 -10.07 -17.10
C TYR A 307 8.55 -10.78 -16.70
N ARG A 308 8.65 -12.12 -16.54
CA ARG A 308 9.74 -12.64 -15.66
C ARG A 308 10.35 -14.00 -16.03
N LEU A 309 11.38 -14.05 -16.89
CA LEU A 309 12.24 -15.25 -16.95
C LEU A 309 13.76 -14.99 -17.01
N LYS A 310 14.22 -13.79 -17.39
CA LYS A 310 15.67 -13.51 -17.48
C LYS A 310 16.26 -12.95 -16.18
N ASN A 311 15.67 -11.90 -15.63
CA ASN A 311 16.23 -11.11 -14.52
C ASN A 311 16.31 -11.87 -13.18
N LEU A 312 15.40 -12.82 -12.97
CA LEU A 312 15.28 -13.55 -11.71
C LEU A 312 16.16 -14.81 -11.68
N ASN A 313 16.44 -15.40 -12.85
CA ASN A 313 17.47 -16.44 -12.98
C ASN A 313 18.85 -15.91 -12.58
N ASP A 314 19.14 -14.63 -12.81
CA ASP A 314 20.43 -14.04 -12.44
C ASP A 314 20.53 -13.84 -10.92
N LEU A 315 19.48 -13.36 -10.26
CA LEU A 315 19.44 -13.30 -8.78
C LEU A 315 19.45 -14.71 -8.15
N LEU A 316 18.75 -15.69 -8.71
CA LEU A 316 18.82 -17.08 -8.23
C LEU A 316 20.20 -17.71 -8.46
N LYS A 317 20.91 -17.37 -9.54
CA LYS A 317 22.31 -17.78 -9.73
C LYS A 317 23.22 -17.15 -8.68
N VAL A 318 23.02 -15.88 -8.34
CA VAL A 318 23.73 -15.22 -7.23
C VAL A 318 23.48 -15.96 -5.91
N ILE A 319 22.22 -16.29 -5.62
CA ILE A 319 21.81 -16.98 -4.39
C ILE A 319 22.30 -18.45 -4.37
N LYS A 320 22.43 -19.11 -5.53
CA LYS A 320 22.79 -20.53 -5.64
C LYS A 320 24.29 -20.80 -5.85
N LYS A 321 25.11 -19.78 -6.15
CA LYS A 321 26.54 -19.95 -6.46
C LYS A 321 27.43 -20.34 -5.27
N GLU A 322 26.88 -20.52 -4.08
CA GLU A 322 27.62 -20.86 -2.85
C GLU A 322 27.21 -22.23 -2.27
N GLU A 323 26.92 -23.22 -3.13
CA GLU A 323 27.03 -24.66 -2.80
C GLU A 323 28.38 -25.23 -3.26
#